data_AF-A0A1C5NY57-F1
#
_entry.id   AF-A0A1C5NY57-F1
#
_cell.length_a   1.000
_cell.length_b   1.000
_cell.length_c   1.000
_cell.angle_alpha   90.00
_cell.angle_beta   90.00
_cell.angle_gamma   90.00
#
_symmetry.space_group_name_H-M   'P 1'
#
loop_
_entity.id
_entity.type
_entity.pdbx_description
1 polymer ?
#
loop_
_entity_poly.entity_id
_entity_poly.type
_entity_poly.pdbx_seq_one_letter_code
_entity_poly.pdbx_strand_id
1 'polypeptide(L)'
;MIRNKKAMLFCSQIILTGALITGAPCLASGAEIEVAEEDGTSGSVFGSSATTADSEEVDHSGEGQIHKPSSLEVPDFTSDPDFVDDSTDNTYGYYTIMGDTTVSLAQMTSQYEEHGAEYPSASLKDGGAATIDDFCTIILEEANAEGVRGEVVFEQAMLETGWLQYGGDSGISQYNFAGIGTTGGGVAGVSYPDVRTGIRAQVQHLKAYACEDALNQDLVDTRFDMVTRGSAPYVEWLGQQENPNGGGWAAGSNYGEKLRKLLSDLKAE
;
A
#
# COMPACT_ATOMS: atom_id res chain seq x y z
N MET A 1 -41.35 35.09 -31.81
CA MET A 1 -40.03 35.10 -31.14
C MET A 1 -39.71 33.65 -30.78
N ILE A 2 -39.00 32.93 -31.66
CA ILE A 2 -38.73 31.49 -31.51
C ILE A 2 -37.21 31.33 -31.64
N ARG A 3 -36.55 30.90 -30.58
CA ARG A 3 -35.09 30.63 -30.56
C ARG A 3 -34.87 29.13 -30.68
N ASN A 4 -34.39 28.70 -31.84
CA ASN A 4 -33.83 27.37 -32.07
C ASN A 4 -32.48 27.25 -31.32
N LYS A 5 -32.37 26.27 -30.41
CA LYS A 5 -31.07 25.82 -29.88
C LYS A 5 -30.60 24.61 -30.70
N LYS A 6 -29.46 24.76 -31.37
CA LYS A 6 -28.74 23.65 -32.01
C LYS A 6 -28.17 22.75 -30.91
N ALA A 7 -28.54 21.47 -30.93
CA ALA A 7 -27.84 20.44 -30.17
C ALA A 7 -26.54 20.09 -30.91
N MET A 8 -25.40 20.21 -30.22
CA MET A 8 -24.13 19.66 -30.70
C MET A 8 -23.99 18.24 -30.16
N LEU A 9 -24.02 17.28 -31.07
CA LEU A 9 -23.78 15.87 -30.86
C LEU A 9 -22.25 15.66 -30.92
N PHE A 10 -21.60 15.37 -29.79
CA PHE A 10 -20.21 14.93 -29.78
C PHE A 10 -20.19 13.40 -29.81
N CYS A 11 -19.82 12.86 -30.97
CA CYS A 11 -19.53 11.45 -31.18
C CYS A 11 -18.07 11.22 -30.74
N SER A 12 -17.85 10.61 -29.57
CA SER A 12 -16.53 10.13 -29.17
C SER A 12 -16.43 8.65 -29.48
N GLN A 13 -15.56 8.31 -30.43
CA GLN A 13 -15.24 6.94 -30.82
C GLN A 13 -14.35 6.33 -29.73
N ILE A 14 -14.88 5.34 -29.01
CA ILE A 14 -14.11 4.49 -28.10
C ILE A 14 -13.48 3.37 -28.95
N ILE A 15 -12.15 3.40 -29.08
CA ILE A 15 -11.39 2.25 -29.58
C ILE A 15 -11.24 1.27 -28.43
N LEU A 16 -11.95 0.15 -28.52
CA LEU A 16 -11.83 -0.99 -27.62
C LEU A 16 -10.76 -1.93 -28.19
N THR A 17 -9.55 -1.89 -27.63
CA THR A 17 -8.54 -2.94 -27.84
C THR A 17 -8.38 -3.73 -26.56
N GLY A 18 -9.04 -4.88 -26.51
CA GLY A 18 -8.75 -5.93 -25.55
C GLY A 18 -7.54 -6.75 -25.99
N ALA A 19 -6.77 -7.23 -25.02
CA ALA A 19 -5.83 -8.33 -25.22
C ALA A 19 -5.93 -9.29 -24.03
N LEU A 20 -6.57 -10.42 -24.30
CA LEU A 20 -6.53 -11.64 -23.50
C LEU A 20 -5.19 -12.32 -23.82
N ILE A 21 -4.32 -12.57 -22.84
CA ILE A 21 -3.15 -13.43 -23.05
C ILE A 21 -3.06 -14.44 -21.91
N THR A 22 -3.44 -15.66 -22.23
CA THR A 22 -3.07 -16.87 -21.50
C THR A 22 -1.66 -17.28 -21.93
N GLY A 23 -0.77 -17.56 -20.98
CA GLY A 23 0.58 -18.06 -21.25
C GLY A 23 0.90 -19.25 -20.35
N ALA A 24 0.99 -20.44 -20.94
CA ALA A 24 1.44 -21.68 -20.30
C ALA A 24 2.99 -21.74 -20.24
N PRO A 25 3.58 -22.52 -19.32
CA PRO A 25 5.03 -22.57 -19.11
C PRO A 25 5.76 -23.44 -20.15
N CYS A 26 6.93 -22.97 -20.61
CA CYS A 26 7.84 -23.74 -21.46
C CYS A 26 8.98 -24.39 -20.63
N LEU A 27 9.12 -25.70 -20.77
CA LEU A 27 10.26 -26.51 -20.33
C LEU A 27 11.31 -26.61 -21.46
N ALA A 28 12.59 -26.48 -21.12
CA ALA A 28 13.74 -27.00 -21.88
C ALA A 28 14.89 -27.19 -20.86
N SER A 29 15.17 -28.40 -20.37
CA SER A 29 15.93 -29.52 -20.97
C SER A 29 17.36 -29.16 -21.35
N GLY A 30 18.30 -29.87 -20.71
CA GLY A 30 19.73 -29.61 -20.71
C GLY A 30 20.50 -30.03 -21.96
N ALA A 31 21.78 -29.65 -21.94
CA ALA A 31 22.85 -30.26 -22.69
C ALA A 31 24.15 -30.16 -21.87
N GLU A 32 24.75 -31.31 -21.57
CA GLU A 32 26.14 -31.45 -21.11
C GLU A 32 27.10 -31.17 -22.29
N ILE A 33 28.36 -30.83 -21.99
CA ILE A 33 29.59 -31.51 -22.51
C ILE A 33 30.87 -30.78 -22.06
N GLU A 34 31.70 -31.56 -21.36
CA GLU A 34 33.17 -31.77 -21.38
C GLU A 34 34.21 -30.68 -21.01
N VAL A 35 34.82 -30.95 -19.85
CA VAL A 35 36.26 -31.13 -19.51
C VAL A 35 37.34 -30.53 -20.41
N ALA A 36 38.21 -29.71 -19.80
CA ALA A 36 39.65 -29.73 -20.05
C ALA A 36 40.41 -29.45 -18.73
N GLU A 37 41.27 -30.38 -18.32
CA GLU A 37 42.26 -30.20 -17.27
C GLU A 37 43.50 -29.49 -17.84
N GLU A 38 44.16 -28.64 -17.03
CA GLU A 38 45.62 -28.60 -17.03
C GLU A 38 46.18 -28.20 -15.66
N ASP A 39 47.25 -28.92 -15.32
CA ASP A 39 48.06 -28.99 -14.10
C ASP A 39 48.93 -27.74 -13.87
N GLY A 40 49.33 -27.49 -12.62
CA GLY A 40 50.15 -26.33 -12.27
C GLY A 40 50.45 -26.17 -10.78
N THR A 41 51.09 -27.16 -10.19
CA THR A 41 51.69 -27.14 -8.84
C THR A 41 52.65 -25.96 -8.61
N SER A 42 52.60 -25.28 -7.45
CA SER A 42 53.77 -24.95 -6.58
C SER A 42 53.45 -23.91 -5.49
N GLY A 43 53.93 -24.15 -4.27
CA GLY A 43 54.44 -23.08 -3.39
C GLY A 43 53.72 -22.84 -2.06
N SER A 44 53.96 -23.70 -1.06
CA SER A 44 53.76 -23.38 0.36
C SER A 44 54.96 -22.57 0.88
N VAL A 45 54.73 -21.41 1.50
CA VAL A 45 55.72 -20.71 2.35
C VAL A 45 55.04 -20.03 3.56
N PHE A 46 55.63 -20.32 4.71
CA PHE A 46 55.41 -19.89 6.09
C PHE A 46 55.23 -18.38 6.35
N GLY A 47 54.58 -18.05 7.48
CA GLY A 47 54.85 -16.81 8.23
C GLY A 47 53.86 -16.47 9.35
N SER A 48 54.05 -17.02 10.55
CA SER A 48 53.46 -16.49 11.80
C SER A 48 54.16 -15.19 12.21
N SER A 49 53.42 -14.20 12.71
CA SER A 49 53.88 -13.36 13.84
C SER A 49 52.70 -12.68 14.53
N ALA A 50 52.75 -12.67 15.86
CA ALA A 50 51.79 -12.07 16.76
C ALA A 50 52.12 -10.60 17.09
N THR A 51 51.17 -9.97 17.80
CA THR A 51 51.25 -8.83 18.76
C THR A 51 50.75 -7.44 18.33
N THR A 52 49.54 -7.14 18.84
CA THR A 52 49.07 -5.93 19.57
C THR A 52 49.61 -4.54 19.20
N ALA A 53 48.70 -3.62 18.84
CA ALA A 53 48.45 -2.37 19.57
C ALA A 53 47.22 -1.64 18.99
N ASP A 54 46.22 -1.51 19.86
CA ASP A 54 45.32 -0.38 20.06
C ASP A 54 45.42 0.80 19.08
N SER A 55 44.37 0.98 18.29
CA SER A 55 44.01 2.24 17.65
C SER A 55 42.48 2.34 17.64
N GLU A 56 41.96 3.30 18.40
CA GLU A 56 40.55 3.64 18.51
C GLU A 56 39.99 3.99 17.12
N GLU A 57 39.27 3.04 16.52
CA GLU A 57 38.37 3.31 15.40
C GLU A 57 37.16 4.06 15.95
N VAL A 58 37.08 5.37 15.68
CA VAL A 58 35.84 6.13 15.90
C VAL A 58 34.86 5.73 14.80
N ASP A 59 34.06 4.72 15.12
CA ASP A 59 32.94 4.28 14.30
C ASP A 59 31.85 5.37 14.26
N HIS A 60 31.75 6.05 13.13
CA HIS A 60 30.70 7.04 12.85
C HIS A 60 29.47 6.42 12.15
N SER A 61 29.18 5.13 12.34
CA SER A 61 28.03 4.44 11.69
C SER A 61 26.64 4.69 12.31
N GLY A 62 26.49 5.73 13.13
CA GLY A 62 25.25 6.00 13.88
C GLY A 62 24.19 6.89 13.20
N GLU A 63 24.42 7.43 12.00
CA GLU A 63 23.43 8.28 11.32
C GLU A 63 22.64 7.48 10.29
N GLY A 64 21.44 7.02 10.67
CA GLY A 64 20.49 6.41 9.73
C GLY A 64 19.49 5.43 10.33
N GLN A 65 19.64 5.03 11.60
CA GLN A 65 18.62 4.25 12.27
C GLN A 65 17.51 5.18 12.75
N ILE A 66 16.42 5.22 11.99
CA ILE A 66 15.14 5.74 12.45
C ILE A 66 14.73 4.84 13.62
N HIS A 67 15.03 5.29 14.84
CA HIS A 67 14.68 4.55 16.04
C HIS A 67 13.17 4.29 16.03
N LYS A 68 12.78 3.01 16.15
CA LYS A 68 11.41 2.63 16.52
C LYS A 68 11.05 3.44 17.77
N PRO A 69 10.03 4.31 17.72
CA PRO A 69 9.65 5.09 18.89
C PRO A 69 9.36 4.13 20.05
N SER A 70 9.93 4.48 21.22
CA SER A 70 9.75 3.72 22.45
C SER A 70 8.27 3.73 22.81
N SER A 71 7.63 2.58 22.66
CA SER A 71 6.25 2.31 23.09
C SER A 71 5.22 3.30 22.55
N LEU A 72 4.93 3.26 21.25
CA LEU A 72 3.63 3.70 20.77
C LEU A 72 2.62 2.65 21.23
N GLU A 73 1.96 2.90 22.36
CA GLU A 73 0.64 2.31 22.57
C GLU A 73 -0.18 2.79 21.38
N VAL A 74 -0.45 1.88 20.43
CA VAL A 74 -1.38 2.17 19.34
C VAL A 74 -2.68 2.58 20.02
N PRO A 75 -3.21 3.79 19.77
CA PRO A 75 -4.45 4.20 20.39
C PRO A 75 -5.56 3.25 19.94
N ASP A 76 -5.96 2.33 20.82
CA ASP A 76 -7.10 1.47 20.60
C ASP A 76 -8.34 2.17 21.13
N PHE A 77 -8.92 3.01 20.28
CA PHE A 77 -10.13 3.77 20.60
C PHE A 77 -11.36 2.87 20.77
N THR A 78 -11.31 1.62 20.28
CA THR A 78 -12.42 0.67 20.42
C THR A 78 -12.54 0.09 21.83
N SER A 79 -11.51 0.26 22.66
CA SER A 79 -11.53 -0.13 24.07
C SER A 79 -12.32 0.84 24.97
N ASP A 80 -12.73 2.01 24.46
CA ASP A 80 -13.56 2.97 25.19
C ASP A 80 -15.02 2.49 25.23
N PRO A 81 -15.64 2.28 26.42
CA PRO A 81 -17.04 1.87 26.53
C PRO A 81 -18.04 2.87 25.95
N ASP A 82 -17.64 4.14 25.77
CA ASP A 82 -18.45 5.19 25.15
C ASP A 82 -18.13 5.36 23.65
N PHE A 83 -17.29 4.49 23.07
CA PHE A 83 -16.96 4.51 21.64
C PHE A 83 -18.23 4.30 20.78
N VAL A 84 -18.43 5.17 19.80
CA VAL A 84 -19.52 5.07 18.82
C VAL A 84 -18.90 4.99 17.44
N ASP A 85 -19.19 3.90 16.72
CA ASP A 85 -18.86 3.78 15.31
C ASP A 85 -19.72 4.75 14.49
N ASP A 86 -19.12 5.87 14.12
CA ASP A 86 -19.72 6.95 13.32
C ASP A 86 -19.37 6.85 11.83
N SER A 87 -18.74 5.76 11.39
CA SER A 87 -18.17 5.64 10.04
C SER A 87 -19.19 5.85 8.91
N THR A 88 -20.47 5.57 9.18
CA THR A 88 -21.59 5.75 8.26
C THR A 88 -22.64 6.76 8.75
N ASP A 89 -22.36 7.50 9.84
CA ASP A 89 -23.28 8.49 10.39
C ASP A 89 -23.26 9.80 9.58
N ASN A 90 -23.86 9.73 8.40
CA ASN A 90 -24.08 10.88 7.54
C ASN A 90 -25.37 10.71 6.75
N THR A 91 -25.77 11.77 6.03
CA THR A 91 -27.04 11.80 5.29
C THR A 91 -27.17 10.71 4.22
N TYR A 92 -26.06 10.16 3.72
CA TYR A 92 -26.06 9.13 2.68
C TYR A 92 -25.94 7.71 3.23
N GLY A 93 -25.53 7.53 4.48
CA GLY A 93 -25.15 6.23 5.03
C GLY A 93 -23.88 5.66 4.39
N TYR A 94 -23.10 6.49 3.70
CA TYR A 94 -21.85 6.09 3.04
C TYR A 94 -20.70 6.07 4.02
N TYR A 95 -19.68 5.25 3.74
CA TYR A 95 -18.56 5.11 4.65
C TYR A 95 -17.58 6.27 4.45
N THR A 96 -17.34 7.03 5.52
CA THR A 96 -16.41 8.17 5.51
C THR A 96 -14.96 7.70 5.50
N ILE A 97 -14.10 8.39 4.75
CA ILE A 97 -12.65 8.10 4.73
C ILE A 97 -11.94 8.79 5.90
N MET A 98 -12.34 10.02 6.22
CA MET A 98 -11.86 10.76 7.39
C MET A 98 -12.64 10.35 8.64
N GLY A 99 -11.97 10.42 9.79
CA GLY A 99 -12.52 10.11 11.11
C GLY A 99 -11.61 9.18 11.91
N ASP A 100 -12.01 8.90 13.14
CA ASP A 100 -11.28 7.99 14.00
C ASP A 100 -11.45 6.54 13.51
N THR A 101 -10.38 5.75 13.63
CA THR A 101 -10.42 4.32 13.33
C THR A 101 -11.45 3.64 14.24
N THR A 102 -12.33 2.81 13.66
CA THR A 102 -13.44 2.18 14.42
C THR A 102 -13.28 0.68 14.63
N VAL A 103 -12.10 0.14 14.32
CA VAL A 103 -11.77 -1.27 14.52
C VAL A 103 -10.48 -1.36 15.33
N SER A 104 -10.33 -2.46 16.08
CA SER A 104 -9.12 -2.75 16.83
C SER A 104 -8.03 -3.32 15.91
N LEU A 105 -6.78 -3.22 16.38
CA LEU A 105 -5.65 -3.93 15.78
C LEU A 105 -5.95 -5.44 15.63
N ALA A 106 -6.57 -6.03 16.66
CA ALA A 106 -6.90 -7.45 16.68
C ALA A 106 -7.91 -7.84 15.59
N GLN A 107 -8.90 -7.00 15.27
CA GLN A 107 -9.84 -7.25 14.19
C GLN A 107 -9.13 -7.26 12.83
N MET A 108 -8.24 -6.28 12.58
CA MET A 108 -7.47 -6.21 11.33
C MET A 108 -6.55 -7.42 11.15
N THR A 109 -5.85 -7.82 12.21
CA THR A 109 -4.90 -8.94 12.15
C THR A 109 -5.62 -10.28 12.05
N SER A 110 -6.71 -10.47 12.81
CA SER A 110 -7.54 -11.68 12.73
C SER A 110 -8.13 -11.87 11.33
N GLN A 111 -8.65 -10.79 10.71
CA GLN A 111 -9.23 -10.89 9.37
C GLN A 111 -8.18 -11.33 8.33
N TYR A 112 -6.95 -10.80 8.41
CA TYR A 112 -5.84 -11.23 7.54
C TYR A 112 -5.51 -12.72 7.73
N GLU A 113 -5.43 -13.17 8.98
CA GLU A 113 -5.14 -14.57 9.30
C GLU A 113 -6.27 -15.51 8.84
N GLU A 114 -7.53 -15.12 9.01
CA GLU A 114 -8.70 -15.88 8.57
C GLU A 114 -8.83 -15.95 7.05
N HIS A 115 -8.39 -14.92 6.32
CA HIS A 115 -8.29 -14.98 4.87
C HIS A 115 -7.32 -16.10 4.41
N GLY A 116 -6.33 -16.44 5.23
CA GLY A 116 -5.44 -17.58 5.02
C GLY A 116 -4.28 -17.32 4.06
N ALA A 117 -4.01 -16.06 3.71
CA ALA A 117 -2.83 -15.68 2.92
C ALA A 117 -1.57 -15.72 3.80
N GLU A 118 -0.47 -16.27 3.29
CA GLU A 118 0.80 -16.26 4.03
C GLU A 118 1.34 -14.83 4.12
N TYR A 119 1.67 -14.37 5.33
CA TYR A 119 2.27 -13.05 5.49
C TYR A 119 3.70 -13.05 4.92
N PRO A 120 4.03 -12.14 3.99
CA PRO A 120 5.30 -12.15 3.26
C PRO A 120 6.45 -11.52 4.09
N SER A 121 6.69 -12.06 5.28
CA SER A 121 7.68 -11.58 6.25
C SER A 121 9.06 -11.41 5.63
N ALA A 122 9.48 -12.33 4.76
CA ALA A 122 10.78 -12.28 4.11
C ALA A 122 11.04 -10.98 3.32
N SER A 123 9.99 -10.36 2.77
CA SER A 123 10.08 -9.14 1.97
C SER A 123 9.80 -7.87 2.79
N LEU A 124 8.86 -7.95 3.74
CA LEU A 124 8.40 -6.78 4.50
C LEU A 124 9.24 -6.49 5.75
N LYS A 125 9.93 -7.50 6.30
CA LYS A 125 10.80 -7.32 7.48
C LYS A 125 11.89 -6.26 7.24
N ASP A 126 12.46 -6.22 6.04
CA ASP A 126 13.55 -5.30 5.69
C ASP A 126 13.02 -3.87 5.56
N GLY A 127 11.73 -3.72 5.23
CA GLY A 127 11.01 -2.45 5.23
C GLY A 127 10.36 -2.10 6.57
N GLY A 128 10.65 -2.84 7.65
CA GLY A 128 10.23 -2.52 9.02
C GLY A 128 8.90 -3.13 9.48
N ALA A 129 8.29 -4.04 8.73
CA ALA A 129 7.10 -4.79 9.16
C ALA A 129 7.36 -6.29 9.06
N ALA A 130 7.82 -6.91 10.16
CA ALA A 130 8.20 -8.32 10.15
C ALA A 130 6.98 -9.26 10.26
N THR A 131 5.87 -8.75 10.81
CA THR A 131 4.62 -9.49 11.05
C THR A 131 3.40 -8.69 10.58
N ILE A 132 2.25 -9.35 10.50
CA ILE A 132 0.97 -8.67 10.23
C ILE A 132 0.63 -7.66 11.34
N ASP A 133 0.95 -7.97 12.60
CA ASP A 133 0.80 -7.03 13.72
C ASP A 133 1.62 -5.75 13.50
N ASP A 134 2.89 -5.87 13.07
CA ASP A 134 3.73 -4.70 12.77
C ASP A 134 3.12 -3.87 11.64
N PHE A 135 2.63 -4.53 10.58
CA PHE A 135 2.02 -3.87 9.43
C PHE A 135 0.73 -3.11 9.79
N CYS A 136 -0.19 -3.77 10.49
CA CYS A 136 -1.44 -3.16 10.95
C CYS A 136 -1.18 -2.05 11.97
N THR A 137 -0.18 -2.21 12.85
CA THR A 137 0.27 -1.15 13.76
C THR A 137 0.74 0.09 13.00
N ILE A 138 1.57 -0.08 11.97
CA ILE A 138 2.03 1.03 11.12
C ILE A 138 0.84 1.73 10.45
N ILE A 139 -0.14 0.97 9.94
CA ILE A 139 -1.36 1.55 9.36
C ILE A 139 -2.08 2.43 10.37
N LEU A 140 -2.35 1.92 11.57
CA LEU A 140 -3.09 2.66 12.59
C LEU A 140 -2.36 3.94 13.00
N GLU A 141 -1.04 3.89 13.18
CA GLU A 141 -0.25 5.06 13.53
C GLU A 141 -0.26 6.14 12.44
N GLU A 142 -0.01 5.77 11.18
CA GLU A 142 0.02 6.72 10.07
C GLU A 142 -1.38 7.27 9.74
N ALA A 143 -2.40 6.43 9.79
CA ALA A 143 -3.79 6.84 9.54
C ALA A 143 -4.29 7.81 10.62
N ASN A 144 -4.06 7.48 11.90
CA ASN A 144 -4.42 8.33 13.03
C ASN A 144 -3.68 9.68 12.98
N ALA A 145 -2.41 9.71 12.55
CA ALA A 145 -1.65 10.95 12.42
C ALA A 145 -2.29 11.95 11.43
N GLU A 146 -3.01 11.45 10.42
CA GLU A 146 -3.67 12.28 9.40
C GLU A 146 -5.18 12.42 9.57
N GLY A 147 -5.78 11.69 10.53
CA GLY A 147 -7.23 11.64 10.75
C GLY A 147 -7.98 10.80 9.70
N VAL A 148 -7.28 9.85 9.08
CA VAL A 148 -7.84 8.89 8.13
C VAL A 148 -8.19 7.62 8.90
N ARG A 149 -9.32 6.97 8.57
CA ARG A 149 -9.71 5.72 9.21
C ARG A 149 -8.78 4.58 8.81
N GLY A 150 -8.13 3.97 9.79
CA GLY A 150 -7.13 2.91 9.58
C GLY A 150 -7.68 1.69 8.86
N GLU A 151 -8.94 1.31 9.12
CA GLU A 151 -9.58 0.20 8.43
C GLU A 151 -9.78 0.45 6.94
N VAL A 152 -9.97 1.71 6.51
CA VAL A 152 -10.09 2.05 5.08
C VAL A 152 -8.74 1.88 4.38
N VAL A 153 -7.66 2.31 5.03
CA VAL A 153 -6.28 2.14 4.54
C VAL A 153 -5.95 0.65 4.40
N PHE A 154 -6.27 -0.13 5.44
CA PHE A 154 -6.03 -1.57 5.47
C PHE A 154 -6.81 -2.31 4.38
N GLU A 155 -8.12 -2.10 4.28
CA GLU A 155 -8.93 -2.82 3.30
C GLU A 155 -8.59 -2.43 1.87
N GLN A 156 -8.24 -1.16 1.65
CA GLN A 156 -7.69 -0.74 0.37
C GLN A 156 -6.37 -1.46 0.08
N ALA A 157 -5.46 -1.56 1.05
CA ALA A 157 -4.20 -2.25 0.85
C ALA A 157 -4.41 -3.74 0.51
N MET A 158 -5.35 -4.42 1.19
CA MET A 158 -5.68 -5.81 0.89
C MET A 158 -6.30 -5.97 -0.49
N LEU A 159 -7.20 -5.07 -0.88
CA LEU A 159 -7.82 -5.09 -2.21
C LEU A 159 -6.80 -4.87 -3.34
N GLU A 160 -5.93 -3.87 -3.20
CA GLU A 160 -4.98 -3.45 -4.24
C GLU A 160 -3.84 -4.45 -4.42
N THR A 161 -3.37 -5.05 -3.33
CA THR A 161 -2.27 -6.01 -3.36
C THR A 161 -2.73 -7.44 -3.53
N GLY A 162 -4.03 -7.72 -3.41
CA GLY A 162 -4.52 -9.10 -3.30
C GLY A 162 -3.98 -9.77 -2.03
N TRP A 163 -4.24 -9.15 -0.87
CA TRP A 163 -3.83 -9.64 0.45
C TRP A 163 -2.32 -9.80 0.62
N LEU A 164 -1.58 -8.76 0.23
CA LEU A 164 -0.11 -8.67 0.25
C LEU A 164 0.60 -9.71 -0.61
N GLN A 165 -0.13 -10.45 -1.47
CA GLN A 165 0.48 -11.46 -2.34
C GLN A 165 1.03 -10.87 -3.64
N TYR A 166 0.48 -9.74 -4.07
CA TYR A 166 0.76 -9.06 -5.34
C TYR A 166 0.47 -9.95 -6.56
N GLY A 167 -0.32 -9.46 -7.51
CA GLY A 167 -0.71 -10.23 -8.71
C GLY A 167 -0.62 -9.46 -10.01
N GLY A 168 -0.14 -8.22 -9.97
CA GLY A 168 -0.13 -7.29 -11.10
C GLY A 168 1.26 -6.80 -11.45
N ASP A 169 1.32 -5.58 -11.99
CA ASP A 169 2.57 -4.96 -12.46
C ASP A 169 3.47 -4.45 -11.31
N SER A 170 2.94 -4.36 -10.09
CA SER A 170 3.68 -3.96 -8.90
C SER A 170 4.11 -5.16 -8.06
N GLY A 171 5.30 -5.04 -7.46
CA GLY A 171 5.88 -6.05 -6.58
C GLY A 171 6.04 -5.56 -5.14
N ILE A 172 6.10 -6.53 -4.23
CA ILE A 172 6.18 -6.29 -2.78
C ILE A 172 7.37 -5.44 -2.34
N SER A 173 8.49 -5.51 -3.06
CA SER A 173 9.70 -4.73 -2.77
C SER A 173 9.55 -3.23 -3.01
N GLN A 174 8.47 -2.80 -3.66
CA GLN A 174 8.19 -1.37 -3.88
C GLN A 174 7.52 -0.70 -2.68
N TYR A 175 7.02 -1.50 -1.72
CA TYR A 175 6.24 -1.01 -0.59
C TYR A 175 5.08 -0.09 -1.01
N ASN A 176 4.51 -0.33 -2.20
CA ASN A 176 3.37 0.42 -2.73
C ASN A 176 2.10 -0.41 -2.59
N PHE A 177 1.44 -0.24 -1.44
CA PHE A 177 0.27 -1.04 -1.06
C PHE A 177 -1.03 -0.56 -1.69
N ALA A 178 -1.02 0.56 -2.40
CA ALA A 178 -2.22 1.21 -2.91
C ALA A 178 -2.22 1.41 -4.44
N GLY A 179 -1.24 0.82 -5.13
CA GLY A 179 -1.12 0.92 -6.59
C GLY A 179 -0.85 2.34 -7.10
N ILE A 180 -0.28 3.23 -6.27
CA ILE A 180 -0.07 4.63 -6.61
C ILE A 180 0.86 4.74 -7.84
N GLY A 181 0.35 5.38 -8.89
CA GLY A 181 1.08 5.58 -10.14
C GLY A 181 1.18 4.35 -11.05
N THR A 182 0.49 3.26 -10.73
CA THR A 182 0.31 2.14 -11.67
C THR A 182 -0.65 2.54 -12.78
N THR A 183 -0.35 2.17 -14.02
CA THR A 183 -1.22 2.47 -15.18
C THR A 183 -1.62 1.23 -15.97
N GLY A 184 -1.22 0.04 -15.51
CA GLY A 184 -1.28 -1.20 -16.27
C GLY A 184 -0.25 -1.26 -17.39
N GLY A 185 -0.01 -2.47 -17.92
CA GLY A 185 0.87 -2.70 -19.07
C GLY A 185 2.36 -2.73 -18.73
N GLY A 186 2.70 -3.13 -17.49
CA GLY A 186 4.08 -3.27 -17.01
C GLY A 186 4.67 -2.02 -16.36
N VAL A 187 3.87 -0.97 -16.12
CA VAL A 187 4.30 0.22 -15.37
C VAL A 187 4.13 -0.05 -13.88
N ALA A 188 5.24 -0.33 -13.19
CA ALA A 188 5.26 -0.78 -11.81
C ALA A 188 4.79 0.25 -10.76
N GLY A 189 4.61 1.52 -11.14
CA GLY A 189 4.20 2.59 -10.23
C GLY A 189 5.32 3.13 -9.35
N VAL A 190 4.94 3.89 -8.31
CA VAL A 190 5.89 4.50 -7.35
C VAL A 190 6.47 3.43 -6.45
N SER A 191 7.74 3.59 -6.04
CA SER A 191 8.38 2.75 -5.02
C SER A 191 8.79 3.61 -3.83
N TYR A 192 8.65 3.07 -2.64
CA TYR A 192 8.97 3.73 -1.38
C TYR A 192 10.16 3.04 -0.70
N PRO A 193 10.88 3.73 0.20
CA PRO A 193 12.06 3.16 0.85
C PRO A 193 11.73 2.07 1.89
N ASP A 194 10.55 2.13 2.51
CA ASP A 194 10.13 1.22 3.57
C ASP A 194 8.59 1.14 3.66
N VAL A 195 8.09 0.22 4.48
CA VAL A 195 6.66 -0.04 4.66
C VAL A 195 5.94 1.20 5.17
N ARG A 196 6.51 1.88 6.18
CA ARG A 196 5.90 3.05 6.81
C ARG A 196 5.71 4.20 5.81
N THR A 197 6.72 4.46 4.98
CA THR A 197 6.67 5.52 3.97
C THR A 197 5.62 5.20 2.90
N GLY A 198 5.52 3.92 2.49
CA GLY A 198 4.49 3.47 1.57
C GLY A 198 3.08 3.64 2.09
N ILE A 199 2.84 3.25 3.34
CA ILE A 199 1.56 3.44 4.03
C ILE A 199 1.26 4.93 4.23
N ARG A 200 2.23 5.75 4.63
CA ARG A 200 2.05 7.20 4.72
C ARG A 200 1.60 7.80 3.39
N ALA A 201 2.23 7.40 2.28
CA ALA A 201 1.83 7.87 0.96
C ALA A 201 0.39 7.47 0.61
N GLN A 202 -0.03 6.26 0.94
CA GLN A 202 -1.42 5.82 0.80
C GLN A 202 -2.39 6.66 1.63
N VAL A 203 -2.09 6.88 2.90
CA VAL A 203 -2.89 7.71 3.82
C VAL A 203 -3.02 9.14 3.27
N GLN A 204 -1.93 9.74 2.81
CA GLN A 204 -1.93 11.07 2.20
C GLN A 204 -2.79 11.11 0.94
N HIS A 205 -2.71 10.09 0.07
CA HIS A 205 -3.52 10.03 -1.14
C HIS A 205 -5.02 9.90 -0.82
N LEU A 206 -5.39 9.07 0.17
CA LEU A 206 -6.76 8.97 0.67
C LEU A 206 -7.25 10.31 1.24
N LYS A 207 -6.44 10.98 2.06
CA LYS A 207 -6.76 12.31 2.60
C LYS A 207 -6.92 13.36 1.49
N ALA A 208 -6.12 13.30 0.43
CA ALA A 208 -6.27 14.17 -0.73
C ALA A 208 -7.66 14.01 -1.35
N TYR A 209 -8.12 12.77 -1.57
CA TYR A 209 -9.47 12.51 -2.06
C TYR A 209 -10.55 12.96 -1.07
N ALA A 210 -10.33 12.77 0.22
CA ALA A 210 -11.38 12.89 1.22
C ALA A 210 -11.65 14.33 1.69
N CYS A 211 -10.62 15.18 1.81
CA CYS A 211 -10.79 16.56 2.29
C CYS A 211 -9.74 17.56 1.73
N GLU A 212 -9.89 18.83 2.11
CA GLU A 212 -9.00 19.94 1.73
C GLU A 212 -8.02 20.35 2.85
N ASP A 213 -8.06 19.70 4.02
CA ASP A 213 -7.22 20.07 5.17
C ASP A 213 -5.72 19.86 4.89
N ALA A 214 -4.84 20.61 5.54
CA ALA A 214 -3.41 20.39 5.38
C ALA A 214 -2.99 18.98 5.87
N LEU A 215 -1.89 18.47 5.33
CA LEU A 215 -1.23 17.29 5.89
C LEU A 215 -0.63 17.65 7.25
N ASN A 216 -0.67 16.68 8.17
CA ASN A 216 -0.08 16.81 9.50
C ASN A 216 1.36 16.31 9.53
N GLN A 217 1.75 15.47 8.57
CA GLN A 217 3.11 14.97 8.37
C GLN A 217 3.71 15.46 7.05
N ASP A 218 5.02 15.22 6.90
CA ASP A 218 5.74 15.55 5.67
C ASP A 218 5.16 14.81 4.46
N LEU A 219 4.95 15.54 3.37
CA LEU A 219 4.44 15.01 2.11
C LEU A 219 5.44 14.01 1.50
N VAL A 220 5.00 12.76 1.33
CA VAL A 220 5.77 11.68 0.67
C VAL A 220 5.06 11.13 -0.57
N ASP A 221 3.74 11.35 -0.69
CA ASP A 221 2.99 11.01 -1.90
C ASP A 221 3.35 11.97 -3.05
N THR A 222 4.18 11.48 -3.97
CA THR A 222 4.61 12.22 -5.18
C THR A 222 3.47 12.58 -6.13
N ARG A 223 2.26 12.03 -5.93
CA ARG A 223 1.07 12.26 -6.76
C ARG A 223 -0.04 13.00 -6.02
N PHE A 224 0.21 13.49 -4.81
CA PHE A 224 -0.79 14.20 -4.00
C PHE A 224 -1.45 15.35 -4.75
N ASP A 225 -0.65 16.16 -5.46
CA ASP A 225 -1.14 17.31 -6.23
C ASP A 225 -1.89 16.94 -7.52
N MET A 226 -1.93 15.65 -7.91
CA MET A 226 -2.70 15.18 -9.06
C MET A 226 -4.16 14.87 -8.70
N VAL A 227 -4.49 14.81 -7.41
CA VAL A 227 -5.86 14.58 -6.93
C VAL A 227 -6.57 15.92 -6.80
N THR A 228 -7.74 16.04 -7.42
CA THR A 228 -8.66 17.13 -7.07
C THR A 228 -9.10 16.94 -5.63
N ARG A 229 -8.62 17.80 -4.73
CA ARG A 229 -8.81 17.63 -3.29
C ARG A 229 -10.29 17.65 -2.90
N GLY A 230 -10.67 16.79 -1.94
CA GLY A 230 -12.05 16.67 -1.46
C GLY A 230 -13.05 16.12 -2.50
N SER A 231 -12.58 15.52 -3.60
CA SER A 231 -13.45 15.01 -4.66
C SER A 231 -14.18 13.70 -4.31
N ALA A 232 -13.72 12.95 -3.31
CA ALA A 232 -14.29 11.67 -2.88
C ALA A 232 -14.22 11.51 -1.34
N PRO A 233 -15.05 12.20 -0.55
CA PRO A 233 -15.13 12.05 0.92
C PRO A 233 -15.56 10.67 1.41
N TYR A 234 -16.17 9.84 0.56
CA TYR A 234 -16.71 8.53 0.92
C TYR A 234 -16.04 7.41 0.16
N VAL A 235 -15.92 6.23 0.78
CA VAL A 235 -15.34 5.01 0.18
C VAL A 235 -16.06 4.63 -1.12
N GLU A 236 -17.39 4.75 -1.14
CA GLU A 236 -18.24 4.52 -2.30
C GLU A 236 -17.84 5.40 -3.50
N TRP A 237 -17.29 6.59 -3.26
CA TRP A 237 -16.88 7.56 -4.27
C TRP A 237 -15.41 7.45 -4.68
N LEU A 238 -14.66 6.50 -4.12
CA LEU A 238 -13.34 6.16 -4.65
C LEU A 238 -13.42 5.45 -6.01
N GLY A 239 -14.59 4.92 -6.39
CA GLY A 239 -14.87 4.50 -7.76
C GLY A 239 -15.33 5.68 -8.62
N GLN A 240 -14.62 5.96 -9.72
CA GLN A 240 -14.93 7.13 -10.58
C GLN A 240 -16.31 7.05 -11.22
N GLN A 241 -16.84 5.84 -11.46
CA GLN A 241 -18.16 5.66 -12.07
C GLN A 241 -19.30 5.92 -11.07
N GLU A 242 -19.04 5.68 -9.79
CA GLU A 242 -19.99 5.85 -8.69
C GLU A 242 -19.92 7.26 -8.08
N ASN A 243 -18.82 7.98 -8.32
CA ASN A 243 -18.62 9.33 -7.80
C ASN A 243 -19.37 10.37 -8.65
N PRO A 244 -20.30 11.15 -8.07
CA PRO A 244 -21.02 12.20 -8.79
C PRO A 244 -20.12 13.34 -9.31
N ASN A 245 -18.93 13.52 -8.73
CA ASN A 245 -17.93 14.51 -9.15
C ASN A 245 -17.02 14.01 -10.28
N GLY A 246 -17.11 12.72 -10.65
CA GLY A 246 -16.25 12.06 -11.63
C GLY A 246 -14.78 11.90 -11.19
N GLY A 247 -14.46 12.25 -9.94
CA GLY A 247 -13.19 11.93 -9.30
C GLY A 247 -13.20 10.51 -8.72
N GLY A 248 -12.05 10.01 -8.31
CA GLY A 248 -11.95 8.70 -7.66
C GLY A 248 -10.61 8.04 -7.90
N TRP A 249 -10.28 7.10 -7.02
CA TRP A 249 -9.07 6.29 -7.03
C TRP A 249 -8.99 5.39 -8.26
N ALA A 250 -10.08 4.66 -8.54
CA ALA A 250 -10.13 3.66 -9.60
C ALA A 250 -11.13 4.05 -10.71
N ALA A 251 -10.72 3.86 -11.97
CA ALA A 251 -11.58 4.09 -13.13
C ALA A 251 -12.60 2.96 -13.37
N GLY A 252 -12.34 1.77 -12.84
CA GLY A 252 -13.23 0.61 -12.93
C GLY A 252 -14.50 0.80 -12.11
N SER A 253 -15.59 0.16 -12.55
CA SER A 253 -16.86 0.14 -11.81
C SER A 253 -16.74 -0.72 -10.55
N ASN A 254 -17.59 -0.44 -9.58
CA ASN A 254 -17.79 -1.20 -8.33
C ASN A 254 -16.57 -1.20 -7.40
N TYR A 255 -15.63 -0.26 -7.56
CA TYR A 255 -14.46 -0.18 -6.68
C TYR A 255 -14.88 0.10 -5.24
N GLY A 256 -15.68 1.15 -5.03
CA GLY A 256 -16.22 1.49 -3.72
C GLY A 256 -17.05 0.36 -3.11
N GLU A 257 -17.87 -0.33 -3.92
CA GLU A 257 -18.67 -1.48 -3.46
C GLU A 257 -17.80 -2.63 -2.93
N LYS A 258 -16.69 -2.95 -3.60
CA LYS A 258 -15.75 -3.98 -3.14
C LYS A 258 -15.15 -3.63 -1.79
N LEU A 259 -14.68 -2.39 -1.63
CA LEU A 259 -14.16 -1.89 -0.35
C LEU A 259 -15.23 -1.93 0.75
N ARG A 260 -16.48 -1.54 0.42
CA ARG A 260 -17.59 -1.60 1.37
C ARG A 260 -17.89 -3.02 1.83
N LYS A 261 -17.81 -4.01 0.94
CA LYS A 261 -17.95 -5.42 1.31
C LYS A 261 -16.85 -5.83 2.27
N LEU A 262 -15.59 -5.54 1.96
CA LEU A 262 -14.46 -5.87 2.82
C LEU A 262 -14.59 -5.23 4.21
N LEU A 263 -14.87 -3.92 4.28
CA LEU A 263 -15.13 -3.21 5.53
C LEU A 263 -16.29 -3.82 6.34
N SER A 264 -17.32 -4.32 5.66
CA SER A 264 -18.42 -5.02 6.32
C SER A 264 -17.99 -6.38 6.86
N ASP A 265 -17.16 -7.11 6.12
CA ASP A 265 -16.63 -8.41 6.54
C ASP A 265 -15.68 -8.24 7.74
N LEU A 266 -14.86 -7.19 7.78
CA LEU A 266 -13.98 -6.85 8.91
C LEU A 266 -14.73 -6.57 10.21
N LYS A 267 -15.89 -5.94 10.09
CA LYS A 267 -16.74 -5.53 11.22
C LYS A 267 -17.78 -6.58 11.60
N ALA A 268 -17.91 -7.65 10.82
CA ALA A 268 -18.85 -8.72 11.11
C ALA A 268 -18.23 -9.70 12.11
N GLU A 269 -18.70 -9.63 13.36
CA GLU A 269 -18.48 -10.67 14.38
C GLU A 269 -19.54 -11.79 14.29
#